data_AF-A0A7J4RA61-F1
#
_entry.id   AF-A0A7J4RA61-F1
#
_cell.length_a   1.000
_cell.length_b   1.000
_cell.length_c   1.000
_cell.angle_alpha   90.00
_cell.angle_beta   90.00
_cell.angle_gamma   90.00
#
_symmetry.space_group_name_H-M   'P 1'
#
loop_
_entity.id
_entity.type
_entity.pdbx_description
1 polymer ?
#
loop_
_entity_poly.entity_id
_entity_poly.type
_entity_poly.pdbx_seq_one_letter_code
_entity_poly.pdbx_strand_id
1 'polypeptide(L)'
;EEKIAESTEKIRQLAKIYADNIIHGKENSGFLRGLFDAIIHSIFSRSASELPSELYPKGMCRPGIRKLFVDTDGIYFMCEKVGRRLKLGSVFEGFNPQKAVHAYNRYAAIKALLCEPCWAVRLCDSCAASAKSVDDISIEGQRQMCDNLKGKIIQGLSIYSYLLRNDKEKRYADYYSQIKMEG
;
A
#
# COMPACT_ATOMS: atom_id res chain seq x y z
N GLU A 1 -13.39 -21.70 4.34
CA GLU A 1 -12.04 -22.01 3.83
C GLU A 1 -12.05 -22.34 2.35
N GLU A 2 -12.93 -23.23 1.89
CA GLU A 2 -13.05 -23.63 0.47
C GLU A 2 -13.25 -22.46 -0.53
N LYS A 3 -14.15 -21.52 -0.23
CA LYS A 3 -14.37 -20.31 -1.07
C LYS A 3 -13.13 -19.40 -1.18
N ILE A 4 -12.28 -19.37 -0.15
CA ILE A 4 -11.04 -18.57 -0.14
C ILE A 4 -9.98 -19.25 -1.02
N ALA A 5 -9.88 -20.58 -0.96
CA ALA A 5 -8.99 -21.36 -1.81
C ALA A 5 -9.37 -21.23 -3.29
N GLU A 6 -10.66 -21.34 -3.61
CA GLU A 6 -11.18 -21.18 -4.97
C GLU A 6 -10.92 -19.77 -5.52
N SER A 7 -11.15 -18.74 -4.70
CA SER A 7 -10.86 -17.35 -5.08
C SER A 7 -9.35 -17.14 -5.32
N THR A 8 -8.50 -17.72 -4.49
CA THR A 8 -7.03 -17.63 -4.64
C THR A 8 -6.57 -18.24 -5.96
N GLU A 9 -7.14 -19.38 -6.35
CA GLU A 9 -6.79 -20.06 -7.61
C GLU A 9 -7.21 -19.25 -8.83
N LYS A 10 -8.42 -18.67 -8.81
CA LYS A 10 -8.88 -17.77 -9.88
C LYS A 10 -7.93 -16.58 -10.06
N ILE A 11 -7.44 -15.98 -8.98
CA ILE A 11 -6.49 -14.85 -9.08
C ILE A 11 -5.16 -15.32 -9.68
N ARG A 12 -4.67 -16.53 -9.36
CA ARG A 12 -3.45 -17.08 -10.00
C ARG A 12 -3.62 -17.28 -11.50
N GLN A 13 -4.78 -17.77 -11.93
CA GLN A 13 -5.09 -17.90 -13.36
C GLN A 13 -5.07 -16.54 -14.07
N LEU A 14 -5.69 -15.52 -13.46
CA LEU A 14 -5.66 -14.15 -13.98
C LEU A 14 -4.25 -13.57 -14.04
N ALA A 15 -3.43 -13.82 -13.01
CA ALA A 15 -2.02 -13.41 -12.97
C ALA A 15 -1.20 -14.04 -14.09
N LYS A 16 -1.48 -15.32 -14.44
CA LYS A 16 -0.87 -15.99 -15.57
C LYS A 16 -1.30 -15.39 -16.90
N ILE A 17 -2.60 -15.19 -17.11
CA ILE A 17 -3.13 -14.54 -18.32
C ILE A 17 -2.49 -13.16 -18.51
N TYR A 18 -2.41 -12.38 -17.42
CA TYR A 18 -1.78 -11.06 -17.42
C TYR A 18 -0.33 -11.10 -17.90
N ALA A 19 0.47 -12.03 -17.37
CA ALA A 19 1.87 -12.17 -17.73
C ALA A 19 2.06 -12.71 -19.16
N ASP A 20 1.26 -13.70 -19.55
CA ASP A 20 1.28 -14.29 -20.89
C ASP A 20 0.94 -13.25 -21.96
N ASN A 21 -0.02 -12.35 -21.69
CA ASN A 21 -0.32 -11.25 -22.61
C ASN A 21 0.91 -10.37 -22.85
N ILE A 22 1.64 -9.98 -21.80
CA ILE A 22 2.87 -9.18 -21.93
C ILE A 22 3.93 -9.92 -22.75
N ILE A 23 4.18 -11.20 -22.43
CA ILE A 23 5.18 -12.05 -23.12
C ILE A 23 4.89 -12.12 -24.62
N HIS A 24 3.62 -12.26 -25.00
CA HIS A 24 3.20 -12.40 -26.40
C HIS A 24 2.87 -11.06 -27.08
N GLY A 25 3.16 -9.92 -26.45
CA GLY A 25 2.88 -8.59 -27.01
C GLY A 25 1.39 -8.27 -27.20
N LYS A 26 0.52 -8.91 -26.43
CA LYS A 26 -0.93 -8.65 -26.40
C LYS A 26 -1.26 -7.62 -25.33
N GLU A 27 -2.26 -6.78 -25.60
CA GLU A 27 -2.74 -5.83 -24.60
C GLU A 27 -3.50 -6.52 -23.46
N ASN A 28 -3.21 -6.11 -22.24
CA ASN A 28 -4.01 -6.48 -21.08
C ASN A 28 -5.31 -5.67 -21.02
N SER A 29 -6.41 -6.32 -20.66
CA SER A 29 -7.68 -5.63 -20.43
C SER A 29 -7.57 -4.63 -19.28
N GLY A 30 -8.42 -3.60 -19.27
CA GLY A 30 -8.46 -2.62 -18.18
C GLY A 30 -8.64 -3.25 -16.79
N PHE A 31 -9.37 -4.36 -16.72
CA PHE A 31 -9.53 -5.14 -15.49
C PHE A 31 -8.21 -5.76 -15.01
N LEU A 32 -7.47 -6.45 -15.90
CA LEU A 32 -6.19 -7.06 -15.55
C LEU A 32 -5.14 -6.02 -15.18
N ARG A 33 -5.12 -4.89 -15.92
CA ARG A 33 -4.28 -3.72 -15.62
C ARG A 33 -4.57 -3.19 -14.22
N GLY A 34 -5.85 -2.95 -13.90
CA GLY A 34 -6.27 -2.48 -12.58
C GLY A 34 -5.92 -3.43 -11.43
N LEU A 35 -5.82 -4.73 -11.69
CA LEU A 35 -5.41 -5.72 -10.69
C LEU A 35 -3.89 -5.74 -10.45
N PHE A 36 -3.08 -5.65 -11.51
CA PHE A 36 -1.66 -6.02 -11.43
C PHE A 36 -0.67 -4.90 -11.75
N ASP A 37 -1.01 -3.91 -12.59
CA ASP A 37 -0.04 -2.93 -13.09
C ASP A 37 0.67 -2.19 -11.95
N ALA A 38 -0.09 -1.72 -10.95
CA ALA A 38 0.47 -0.94 -9.84
C ALA A 38 1.53 -1.72 -9.03
N ILE A 39 1.26 -2.99 -8.72
CA ILE A 39 2.19 -3.80 -7.93
C ILE A 39 3.42 -4.20 -8.75
N ILE A 40 3.25 -4.54 -10.03
CA ILE A 40 4.39 -4.90 -10.87
C ILE A 40 5.25 -3.68 -11.17
N HIS A 41 4.65 -2.53 -11.46
CA HIS A 41 5.37 -1.28 -11.63
C HIS A 41 6.18 -0.93 -10.36
N SER A 42 5.57 -1.02 -9.17
CA SER A 42 6.26 -0.79 -7.89
C SER A 42 7.44 -1.74 -7.68
N ILE A 43 7.29 -3.02 -8.06
CA ILE A 43 8.35 -4.01 -7.99
C ILE A 43 9.45 -3.68 -9.01
N PHE A 44 9.11 -3.39 -10.26
CA PHE A 44 10.06 -3.11 -11.33
C PHE A 44 10.90 -1.85 -11.03
N SER A 45 10.24 -0.78 -10.56
CA SER A 45 10.86 0.52 -10.24
C SER A 45 11.56 0.58 -8.88
N ARG A 46 11.59 -0.51 -8.11
CA ARG A 46 12.19 -0.51 -6.77
C ARG A 46 13.72 -0.34 -6.85
N SER A 47 14.29 0.37 -5.88
CA SER A 47 15.74 0.31 -5.68
C SER A 47 16.17 -1.10 -5.26
N ALA A 48 17.16 -1.66 -5.94
CA ALA A 48 17.82 -2.92 -5.59
C ALA A 48 19.04 -2.72 -4.67
N SER A 49 19.31 -1.49 -4.22
CA SER A 49 20.38 -1.22 -3.26
C SER A 49 20.09 -1.84 -1.89
N GLU A 50 21.13 -1.93 -1.07
CA GLU A 50 20.97 -2.24 0.35
C GLU A 50 20.03 -1.22 1.03
N LEU A 51 19.40 -1.67 2.12
CA LEU A 51 18.61 -0.77 2.96
C LEU A 51 19.57 0.07 3.81
N PRO A 52 19.28 1.37 3.99
CA PRO A 52 20.04 2.19 4.92
C PRO A 52 19.89 1.67 6.36
N SER A 53 20.85 2.00 7.22
CA SER A 53 20.80 1.70 8.66
C SER A 53 19.58 2.32 9.35
N GLU A 54 19.11 3.46 8.83
CA GLU A 54 17.91 4.14 9.28
C GLU A 54 16.92 4.28 8.13
N LEU A 55 15.69 3.80 8.35
CA LEU A 55 14.62 3.87 7.37
C LEU A 55 13.41 4.57 7.97
N TYR A 56 12.94 5.62 7.30
CA TYR A 56 11.67 6.24 7.61
C TYR A 56 10.53 5.48 6.92
N PRO A 57 9.63 4.79 7.64
CA PRO A 57 8.59 3.99 7.00
C PRO A 57 7.63 4.86 6.19
N LYS A 58 7.17 4.35 5.04
CA LYS A 58 6.12 5.02 4.26
C LYS A 58 4.83 5.13 5.08
N GLY A 59 4.02 6.14 4.76
CA GLY A 59 2.72 6.39 5.39
C GLY A 59 2.77 7.16 6.71
N MET A 60 3.95 7.63 7.12
CA MET A 60 4.19 8.43 8.32
C MET A 60 3.98 9.93 8.05
N CYS A 61 2.76 10.34 7.71
CA CYS A 61 2.43 11.75 7.50
C CYS A 61 2.24 12.49 8.84
N ARG A 62 2.58 13.79 8.87
CA ARG A 62 2.30 14.67 10.02
C ARG A 62 0.83 15.12 9.98
N PRO A 63 -0.01 14.76 10.96
CA PRO A 63 -1.43 15.09 10.94
C PRO A 63 -1.68 16.60 10.96
N GLY A 64 -2.61 17.09 10.14
CA GLY A 64 -3.00 18.50 10.09
C GLY A 64 -2.04 19.45 9.36
N ILE A 65 -0.85 18.99 8.95
CA ILE A 65 0.12 19.85 8.24
C ILE A 65 -0.17 19.94 6.74
N ARG A 66 -0.36 18.80 6.08
CA ARG A 66 -0.61 18.75 4.62
C ARG A 66 -2.08 18.52 4.29
N LYS A 67 -2.77 17.72 5.10
CA LYS A 67 -4.18 17.39 4.94
C LYS A 67 -4.86 17.53 6.31
N LEU A 68 -6.09 17.98 6.27
CA LEU A 68 -7.02 18.03 7.38
C LEU A 68 -8.39 17.65 6.82
N PHE A 69 -9.05 16.68 7.43
CA PHE A 69 -10.42 16.31 7.06
C PHE A 69 -11.38 16.92 8.08
N VAL A 70 -12.44 17.57 7.61
CA VAL A 70 -13.48 18.16 8.45
C VAL A 70 -14.78 17.44 8.14
N ASP A 71 -15.46 16.92 9.16
CA ASP A 71 -16.77 16.29 8.98
C ASP A 71 -17.93 17.31 9.06
N THR A 72 -19.16 16.82 8.89
CA THR A 72 -20.39 17.63 8.93
C THR A 72 -20.66 18.27 10.28
N ASP A 73 -20.06 17.73 11.35
CA ASP A 73 -20.20 18.24 12.71
C ASP A 73 -19.11 19.29 13.03
N GLY A 74 -18.28 19.63 12.04
CA GLY A 74 -17.18 20.59 12.18
C GLY A 74 -15.98 20.02 12.94
N ILE A 75 -15.85 18.70 13.06
CA ILE A 75 -14.74 18.04 13.76
C ILE A 75 -13.59 17.80 12.80
N TYR A 76 -12.37 18.08 13.27
CA TYR A 76 -11.14 17.91 12.50
C TYR A 76 -10.52 16.53 12.72
N PHE A 77 -10.03 15.91 11.64
CA PHE A 77 -9.36 14.61 11.62
C PHE A 77 -8.14 14.63 10.70
N MET A 78 -7.32 13.57 10.75
CA MET A 78 -6.06 13.51 10.01
C MET A 78 -6.22 13.61 8.48
N CYS A 79 -7.11 12.80 7.90
CA CYS A 79 -7.44 12.81 6.47
C CYS A 79 -8.69 11.96 6.19
N GLU A 80 -9.21 12.09 4.98
CA GLU A 80 -10.41 11.40 4.49
C GLU A 80 -10.29 9.87 4.57
N LYS A 81 -9.08 9.34 4.35
CA LYS A 81 -8.83 7.89 4.36
C LYS A 81 -8.86 7.30 5.76
N VAL A 82 -8.48 8.09 6.77
CA VAL A 82 -8.53 7.66 8.17
C VAL A 82 -9.97 7.68 8.67
N GLY A 83 -10.78 8.62 8.17
CA GLY A 83 -12.18 8.79 8.54
C GLY A 83 -12.33 9.51 9.88
N ARG A 84 -13.41 9.23 10.60
CA ARG A 84 -13.77 9.89 11.88
C ARG A 84 -12.96 9.41 13.09
N ARG A 85 -11.72 8.97 12.88
CA ARG A 85 -10.81 8.48 13.93
C ARG A 85 -9.70 9.48 14.15
N LEU A 86 -9.13 9.52 15.36
CA LEU A 86 -8.05 10.45 15.73
C LEU A 86 -8.46 11.93 15.56
N LYS A 87 -9.41 12.38 16.40
CA LYS A 87 -9.87 13.77 16.44
C LYS A 87 -8.71 14.73 16.72
N LEU A 88 -8.60 15.78 15.92
CA LEU A 88 -7.54 16.79 16.01
C LEU A 88 -8.04 18.16 16.50
N GLY A 89 -9.34 18.36 16.64
CA GLY A 89 -9.92 19.65 17.01
C GLY A 89 -11.31 19.84 16.42
N SER A 90 -11.78 21.08 16.36
CA SER A 90 -13.05 21.44 15.72
C SER A 90 -13.03 22.87 15.19
N VAL A 91 -14.06 23.24 14.40
CA VAL A 91 -14.28 24.63 13.96
C VAL A 91 -14.51 25.60 15.12
N PHE A 92 -14.91 25.10 16.29
CA PHE A 92 -15.18 25.90 17.48
C PHE A 92 -13.96 26.03 18.40
N GLU A 93 -13.19 24.96 18.58
CA GLU A 93 -12.02 24.91 19.48
C GLU A 93 -10.69 25.19 18.75
N GLY A 94 -10.71 25.15 17.42
CA GLY A 94 -9.51 25.21 16.58
C GLY A 94 -8.76 23.88 16.51
N PHE A 95 -7.59 23.92 15.88
CA PHE A 95 -6.68 22.78 15.76
C PHE A 95 -5.91 22.56 17.06
N ASN A 96 -5.82 21.32 17.53
CA ASN A 96 -5.08 20.94 18.73
C ASN A 96 -3.77 20.22 18.34
N PRO A 97 -2.61 20.90 18.45
CA PRO A 97 -1.32 20.32 18.08
C PRO A 97 -0.93 19.10 18.92
N GLN A 98 -1.36 19.07 20.20
CA GLN A 98 -1.04 17.96 21.10
C GLN A 98 -1.74 16.67 20.65
N LYS A 99 -3.00 16.76 20.21
CA LYS A 99 -3.72 15.62 19.63
C LYS A 99 -3.04 15.12 18.34
N ALA A 100 -2.53 16.02 17.51
CA ALA A 100 -1.81 15.65 16.29
C ALA A 100 -0.48 14.95 16.58
N VAL A 101 0.31 15.47 17.53
CA VAL A 101 1.58 14.84 17.97
C VAL A 101 1.30 13.47 18.59
N HIS A 102 0.27 13.36 19.43
CA HIS A 102 -0.14 12.10 20.03
C HIS A 102 -0.51 11.05 18.96
N ALA A 103 -1.34 11.42 17.98
CA ALA A 103 -1.72 10.54 16.88
C ALA A 103 -0.51 10.07 16.06
N TYR A 104 0.42 10.98 15.75
CA TYR A 104 1.65 10.65 15.05
C TYR A 104 2.52 9.67 15.85
N ASN A 105 2.79 9.96 17.12
CA ASN A 105 3.65 9.13 17.97
C ASN A 105 3.06 7.73 18.18
N ARG A 106 1.74 7.59 18.30
CA ARG A 106 1.10 6.27 18.41
C ARG A 106 1.25 5.46 17.13
N TYR A 107 1.07 6.07 15.97
CA TYR A 107 1.30 5.35 14.72
C TYR A 107 2.78 5.01 14.51
N ALA A 108 3.69 5.91 14.92
CA ALA A 108 5.12 5.66 14.91
C ALA A 108 5.50 4.43 15.74
N ALA A 109 4.95 4.30 16.96
CA ALA A 109 5.20 3.17 17.83
C ALA A 109 4.73 1.84 17.20
N ILE A 110 3.54 1.83 16.59
CA ILE A 110 3.05 0.65 15.84
C ILE A 110 4.00 0.30 14.69
N LYS A 111 4.44 1.31 13.93
CA LYS A 111 5.32 1.09 12.77
C LYS A 111 6.70 0.62 13.18
N ALA A 112 7.28 1.14 14.28
CA ALA A 112 8.55 0.67 14.81
C ALA A 112 8.50 -0.85 15.09
N LEU A 113 7.48 -1.31 15.84
CA LEU A 113 7.30 -2.72 16.19
C LEU A 113 7.11 -3.64 14.97
N LEU A 114 6.39 -3.19 13.94
CA LEU A 114 6.00 -4.03 12.82
C LEU A 114 6.94 -3.94 11.60
N CYS A 115 7.60 -2.80 11.40
CA CYS A 115 8.37 -2.54 10.18
C CYS A 115 9.86 -2.90 10.32
N GLU A 116 10.42 -2.83 11.52
CA GLU A 116 11.83 -3.17 11.77
C GLU A 116 12.18 -4.59 11.28
N PRO A 117 11.41 -5.65 11.58
CA PRO A 117 11.68 -6.99 11.05
C PRO A 117 11.05 -7.25 9.66
N CYS A 118 10.50 -6.23 8.99
CA CYS A 118 9.66 -6.44 7.80
C CYS A 118 10.47 -6.45 6.49
N TRP A 119 10.55 -7.61 5.84
CA TRP A 119 11.18 -7.78 4.53
C TRP A 119 10.53 -6.96 3.40
N ALA A 120 9.26 -6.57 3.56
CA ALA A 120 8.46 -5.88 2.53
C ALA A 120 8.52 -4.34 2.63
N VAL A 121 9.32 -3.77 3.53
CA VAL A 121 9.26 -2.34 3.87
C VAL A 121 9.45 -1.39 2.67
N ARG A 122 10.27 -1.76 1.69
CA ARG A 122 10.54 -0.95 0.49
C ARG A 122 9.31 -0.81 -0.43
N LEU A 123 8.49 -1.85 -0.48
CA LEU A 123 7.31 -1.95 -1.34
C LEU A 123 6.01 -1.61 -0.61
N CYS A 124 6.05 -1.51 0.71
CA CYS A 124 4.89 -1.21 1.53
C CYS A 124 4.36 0.22 1.29
N ASP A 125 3.05 0.35 1.15
CA ASP A 125 2.31 1.61 0.97
C ASP A 125 1.32 1.88 2.12
N SER A 126 1.37 1.08 3.18
CA SER A 126 0.46 1.22 4.32
C SER A 126 0.65 2.55 5.07
N CYS A 127 -0.48 3.16 5.45
CA CYS A 127 -0.55 4.39 6.24
C CYS A 127 -1.51 4.23 7.43
N ALA A 128 -1.68 5.26 8.25
CA ALA A 128 -2.52 5.19 9.45
C ALA A 128 -3.97 4.75 9.21
N ALA A 129 -4.51 4.96 8.00
CA ALA A 129 -5.83 4.45 7.63
C ALA A 129 -5.93 2.92 7.72
N SER A 130 -4.81 2.22 7.50
CA SER A 130 -4.67 0.76 7.60
C SER A 130 -4.77 0.22 9.02
N ALA A 131 -4.39 1.01 10.03
CA ALA A 131 -4.46 0.63 11.43
C ALA A 131 -5.90 0.75 11.94
N LYS A 132 -6.82 -0.08 11.43
CA LYS A 132 -8.25 0.02 11.71
C LYS A 132 -8.58 -0.27 13.18
N SER A 133 -9.36 0.60 13.79
CA SER A 133 -10.05 0.44 15.08
C SER A 133 -11.38 1.21 15.01
N VAL A 134 -12.23 1.11 16.03
CA VAL A 134 -13.54 1.80 16.08
C VAL A 134 -13.34 3.33 16.08
N ASP A 135 -12.66 3.87 17.10
CA ASP A 135 -12.48 5.32 17.26
C ASP A 135 -11.01 5.79 17.12
N ASP A 136 -10.08 4.85 16.99
CA ASP A 136 -8.63 5.10 17.09
C ASP A 136 -7.85 4.27 16.05
N ILE A 137 -6.57 4.04 16.29
CA ILE A 137 -5.71 3.11 15.56
C ILE A 137 -5.35 1.89 16.41
N SER A 138 -5.25 0.74 15.76
CA SER A 138 -4.91 -0.54 16.40
C SER A 138 -3.73 -1.22 15.71
N ILE A 139 -2.84 -1.80 16.53
CA ILE A 139 -1.76 -2.66 16.03
C ILE A 139 -2.31 -3.90 15.33
N GLU A 140 -3.44 -4.45 15.78
CA GLU A 140 -4.03 -5.65 15.18
C GLU A 140 -4.62 -5.35 13.81
N GLY A 141 -5.36 -4.25 13.68
CA GLY A 141 -5.83 -3.78 12.38
C GLY A 141 -4.67 -3.51 11.41
N GLN A 142 -3.56 -2.98 11.93
CA GLN A 142 -2.36 -2.77 11.13
C GLN A 142 -1.69 -4.11 10.73
N ARG A 143 -1.60 -5.10 11.63
CA ARG A 143 -1.06 -6.44 11.33
C ARG A 143 -1.85 -7.12 10.22
N GLN A 144 -3.18 -7.14 10.33
CA GLN A 144 -4.03 -7.71 9.30
C GLN A 144 -3.81 -7.05 7.93
N MET A 145 -3.66 -5.72 7.89
CA MET A 145 -3.33 -5.04 6.64
C MET A 145 -1.91 -5.39 6.14
N CYS A 146 -0.92 -5.47 7.04
CA CYS A 146 0.44 -5.86 6.69
C CYS A 146 0.47 -7.26 6.04
N ASP A 147 -0.28 -8.22 6.55
CA ASP A 147 -0.32 -9.58 5.99
C ASP A 147 -0.96 -9.61 4.61
N ASN A 148 -2.05 -8.86 4.42
CA ASN A 148 -2.67 -8.69 3.10
C ASN A 148 -1.71 -8.04 2.10
N LEU A 149 -0.98 -7.01 2.50
CA LEU A 149 0.01 -6.34 1.64
C LEU A 149 1.17 -7.26 1.29
N LYS A 150 1.69 -8.03 2.25
CA LYS A 150 2.73 -9.03 2.00
C LYS A 150 2.26 -10.08 1.00
N GLY A 151 1.02 -10.57 1.13
CA GLY A 151 0.42 -11.49 0.16
C GLY A 151 0.36 -10.91 -1.27
N LYS A 152 -0.08 -9.66 -1.41
CA LYS A 152 -0.07 -8.94 -2.70
C LYS A 152 1.34 -8.78 -3.27
N ILE A 153 2.31 -8.43 -2.43
CA ILE A 153 3.72 -8.30 -2.84
C ILE A 153 4.28 -9.65 -3.30
N ILE A 154 4.00 -10.74 -2.60
CA ILE A 154 4.42 -12.10 -2.99
C ILE A 154 3.86 -12.47 -4.37
N GLN A 155 2.57 -12.19 -4.60
CA GLN A 155 1.95 -12.41 -5.91
C GLN A 155 2.62 -11.58 -7.01
N GLY A 156 2.85 -10.29 -6.76
CA GLY A 156 3.55 -9.42 -7.69
C GLY A 156 4.97 -9.91 -8.00
N LEU A 157 5.72 -10.36 -6.98
CA LEU A 157 7.06 -10.93 -7.14
C LEU A 157 7.02 -12.23 -7.95
N SER A 158 5.96 -13.02 -7.81
CA SER A 158 5.76 -14.26 -8.55
C SER A 158 5.53 -13.99 -10.04
N ILE A 159 4.68 -13.01 -10.37
CA ILE A 159 4.46 -12.52 -11.74
C ILE A 159 5.77 -11.95 -12.30
N TYR A 160 6.43 -11.08 -11.56
CA TYR A 160 7.70 -10.47 -11.97
C TYR A 160 8.77 -11.51 -12.28
N SER A 161 8.94 -12.52 -11.40
CA SER A 161 9.89 -13.61 -11.60
C SER A 161 9.51 -14.54 -12.76
N TYR A 162 8.21 -14.64 -13.08
CA TYR A 162 7.75 -15.36 -14.27
C TYR A 162 8.09 -14.60 -15.55
N LEU A 163 7.81 -13.29 -15.60
CA LEU A 163 8.18 -12.42 -16.72
C LEU A 163 9.68 -12.43 -16.97
N LEU A 164 10.51 -12.27 -15.93
CA LEU A 164 11.98 -12.30 -16.06
C LEU A 164 12.51 -13.59 -16.70
N ARG A 165 11.85 -14.73 -16.48
CA ARG A 165 12.29 -16.04 -17.00
C ARG A 165 11.80 -16.30 -18.42
N ASN A 166 10.62 -15.80 -18.79
CA ASN A 166 9.92 -16.22 -20.01
C ASN A 166 9.86 -15.13 -21.08
N ASP A 167 9.95 -13.85 -20.71
CA ASP A 167 9.96 -12.74 -21.66
C ASP A 167 11.38 -12.44 -22.16
N LYS A 168 11.82 -13.23 -23.15
CA LYS A 168 13.17 -13.09 -23.75
C LYS A 168 13.38 -11.76 -24.45
N GLU A 169 12.32 -11.16 -24.95
CA GLU A 169 12.35 -9.88 -25.66
C GLU A 169 12.28 -8.69 -24.70
N LYS A 170 12.09 -8.94 -23.39
CA LYS A 170 11.99 -7.92 -22.34
C LYS A 170 10.88 -6.89 -22.60
N ARG A 171 9.79 -7.31 -23.26
CA ARG A 171 8.59 -6.49 -23.48
C ARG A 171 8.02 -5.93 -22.19
N TYR A 172 8.18 -6.63 -21.07
CA TYR A 172 7.81 -6.12 -19.75
C TYR A 172 8.52 -4.80 -19.41
N ALA A 173 9.79 -4.61 -19.79
CA ALA A 173 10.53 -3.39 -19.49
C ALA A 173 9.95 -2.20 -20.26
N ASP A 174 9.63 -2.41 -21.55
CA ASP A 174 8.99 -1.39 -22.38
C ASP A 174 7.60 -1.06 -21.84
N TYR A 175 6.80 -2.08 -21.51
CA TYR A 175 5.46 -1.92 -20.93
C TYR A 175 5.47 -1.04 -19.67
N TYR A 176 6.37 -1.32 -18.71
CA TYR A 176 6.42 -0.53 -17.46
C TYR A 176 7.12 0.83 -17.62
N SER A 177 7.98 1.02 -18.63
CA SER A 177 8.51 2.35 -18.96
C SER A 177 7.44 3.31 -19.48
N GLN A 178 6.38 2.77 -20.09
CA GLN A 178 5.27 3.54 -20.67
C GLN A 178 4.15 3.82 -19.68
N ILE A 179 4.08 3.09 -18.55
CA ILE A 179 3.17 3.38 -17.45
C ILE A 179 3.69 4.62 -16.72
N LYS A 180 3.33 5.80 -17.23
CA LYS A 180 3.29 7.01 -16.40
C LYS A 180 2.20 6.77 -15.37
N MET A 181 2.57 6.56 -14.11
CA MET A 181 1.60 6.64 -13.03
C MET A 181 1.03 8.07 -13.05
N GLU A 182 -0.18 8.24 -13.57
CA GLU A 182 -0.98 9.43 -13.26
C GLU A 182 -1.19 9.40 -11.74
N GLY A 183 -0.42 10.25 -11.06
CA GLY A 183 -0.39 10.35 -9.60
C GLY A 183 -1.54 11.17 -9.03
#